data_AF-X1VNQ9-F1
#
_entry.id   AF-X1VNQ9-F1
#
_cell.length_a   1.000
_cell.length_b   1.000
_cell.length_c   1.000
_cell.angle_alpha   90.00
_cell.angle_beta   90.00
_cell.angle_gamma   90.00
#
_symmetry.space_group_name_H-M   'P 1'
#
loop_
_entity.id
_entity.type
_entity.pdbx_description
1 polymer ?
#
loop_
_entity_poly.entity_id
_entity_poly.type
_entity_poly.pdbx_seq_one_letter_code
_entity_poly.pdbx_strand_id
1 'polypeptide(L)'
;MAFALEHFPTFPYPPSGMQEVAEIEQYLTSLHRSMQEFFSLLPMDIKGGISVVDLDDLANTTLSDPNVDRIVFWDDGAGVYTWLTANTGLAISGTDLNLSHLGLESLAAPGADRIFFWDHGELASKWLAPDGTTIEISGTTLQVLAGGLDHGGLAGLTDD
;
A
#
# COMPACT_ATOMS: atom_id res chain seq x y z
N MET A 1 18.14 -14.50 34.25
CA MET A 1 19.01 -14.85 33.10
C MET A 1 20.32 -14.11 33.33
N ALA A 2 21.38 -14.81 33.73
CA ALA A 2 22.66 -14.18 34.05
C ALA A 2 23.35 -13.79 32.73
N PHE A 3 23.64 -12.50 32.54
CA PHE A 3 24.54 -12.06 31.47
C PHE A 3 25.90 -12.68 31.74
N ALA A 4 26.38 -13.54 30.84
CA ALA A 4 27.73 -14.05 30.91
C ALA A 4 28.70 -12.85 30.85
N LEU A 5 29.46 -12.64 31.92
CA LEU A 5 30.38 -11.51 32.10
C LEU A 5 31.62 -11.60 31.19
N GLU A 6 31.67 -12.56 30.26
CA GLU A 6 32.91 -13.02 29.63
C GLU A 6 33.24 -12.33 28.30
N HIS A 7 32.44 -11.39 27.80
CA HIS A 7 32.67 -10.78 26.46
C HIS A 7 32.33 -9.28 26.34
N PHE A 8 32.53 -8.48 27.40
CA PHE A 8 32.46 -7.02 27.23
C PHE A 8 33.58 -6.54 26.29
N PRO A 9 33.27 -5.83 25.19
CA PRO A 9 34.28 -5.29 24.30
C PRO A 9 35.13 -4.28 25.05
N THR A 10 36.45 -4.34 24.84
CA THR A 10 37.39 -3.41 25.44
C THR A 10 37.39 -2.11 24.65
N PHE A 11 37.05 -1.00 25.28
CA PHE A 11 37.19 0.30 24.64
C PHE A 11 38.68 0.67 24.53
N PRO A 12 39.17 1.08 23.34
CA PRO A 12 40.55 1.49 23.18
C PRO A 12 40.80 2.77 23.96
N TYR A 13 41.96 2.85 24.63
CA TYR A 13 42.42 4.10 25.21
C TYR A 13 43.04 4.99 24.12
N PRO A 14 42.90 6.32 24.24
CA PRO A 14 43.62 7.23 23.37
C PRO A 14 45.13 7.01 23.52
N PRO A 15 45.88 6.84 22.42
CA PRO A 15 47.33 6.81 22.46
C PRO A 15 47.90 8.05 23.16
N SER A 16 48.95 7.87 23.97
CA SER A 16 49.58 8.98 24.68
C SER A 16 50.30 9.89 23.69
N GLY A 17 49.90 11.16 23.64
CA GLY A 17 50.58 12.16 22.82
C GLY A 17 50.29 12.08 21.33
N MET A 18 49.04 11.80 20.94
CA MET A 18 48.60 11.89 19.53
C MET A 18 48.94 13.27 18.95
N GLN A 19 49.78 13.30 17.92
CA GLN A 19 50.21 14.53 17.25
C GLN A 19 49.82 14.56 15.77
N GLU A 20 49.47 13.41 15.20
CA GLU A 20 49.07 13.30 13.79
C GLU A 20 47.56 13.04 13.64
N VAL A 21 46.96 13.63 12.60
CA VAL A 21 45.53 13.43 12.27
C VAL A 21 45.22 11.95 12.02
N ALA A 22 46.15 11.20 11.40
CA ALA A 22 45.98 9.78 11.12
C ALA A 22 45.84 8.94 12.41
N GLU A 23 46.56 9.29 13.48
CA GLU A 23 46.45 8.62 14.79
C GLU A 23 45.08 8.88 15.42
N ILE A 24 44.58 10.11 15.28
CA ILE A 24 43.23 10.51 15.74
C ILE A 24 42.16 9.72 14.96
N GLU A 25 42.28 9.64 13.63
CA GLU A 25 41.33 8.90 12.80
C GLU A 25 41.32 7.40 13.12
N GLN A 26 42.50 6.79 13.33
CA GLN A 26 42.62 5.39 13.74
C GLN A 26 42.01 5.14 15.11
N TYR A 27 42.22 6.04 16.07
CA TYR A 27 41.60 5.97 17.40
C TYR A 27 40.08 6.09 17.30
N LEU A 28 39.55 7.09 16.60
CA LEU A 28 38.11 7.29 16.44
C LEU A 28 37.45 6.12 15.73
N THR A 29 38.11 5.54 14.72
CA THR A 29 37.62 4.34 14.01
C THR A 29 37.56 3.13 14.94
N SER A 30 38.60 2.92 15.75
CA SER A 30 38.67 1.81 16.70
C SER A 30 37.68 1.97 17.85
N LEU A 31 37.51 3.20 18.34
CA LEU A 31 36.52 3.56 19.35
C LEU A 31 35.11 3.33 18.81
N HIS A 32 34.82 3.79 17.59
CA HIS A 32 33.53 3.58 16.94
C HIS A 32 33.20 2.09 16.80
N ARG A 33 34.15 1.27 16.35
CA ARG A 33 33.96 -0.19 16.26
C ARG A 33 33.63 -0.83 17.61
N SER A 34 34.38 -0.47 18.66
CA SER A 34 34.16 -1.00 20.01
C SER A 34 32.82 -0.55 20.60
N MET A 35 32.38 0.67 20.27
CA MET A 35 31.04 1.17 20.62
C MET A 35 29.94 0.38 19.91
N GLN A 36 30.08 0.09 18.61
CA GLN A 36 29.12 -0.73 17.87
C GLN A 36 29.00 -2.14 18.45
N GLU A 37 30.12 -2.77 18.79
CA GLU A 37 30.14 -4.07 19.46
C GLU A 37 29.44 -4.02 20.83
N PHE A 38 29.70 -2.98 21.63
CA PHE A 38 29.02 -2.79 22.92
C PHE A 38 27.51 -2.64 22.76
N PHE A 39 27.07 -1.77 21.85
CA PHE A 39 25.65 -1.57 21.58
C PHE A 39 24.99 -2.83 21.03
N SER A 40 25.72 -3.69 20.31
CA SER A 40 25.20 -4.97 19.81
C SER A 40 24.87 -5.97 20.93
N LEU A 41 25.51 -5.84 22.08
CA LEU A 41 25.32 -6.72 23.25
C LEU A 41 24.22 -6.23 24.20
N LEU A 42 23.74 -4.99 24.05
CA LEU A 42 22.63 -4.50 24.87
C LEU A 42 21.34 -5.26 24.53
N PRO A 43 20.45 -5.50 25.52
CA PRO A 43 19.10 -5.98 25.25
C PRO A 43 18.44 -5.10 24.17
N MET A 44 17.67 -5.73 23.27
CA MET A 44 16.97 -5.05 22.16
C MET A 44 16.17 -3.81 22.62
N ASP A 45 15.64 -3.86 23.85
CA ASP A 45 14.90 -2.78 24.52
C ASP A 45 15.73 -1.49 24.73
N ILE A 46 17.06 -1.60 24.87
CA ILE A 46 17.96 -0.43 25.05
C ILE A 46 18.54 0.04 23.72
N LYS A 47 18.66 -0.83 22.70
CA LYS A 47 19.09 -0.43 21.35
C LYS A 47 18.12 0.58 20.72
N GLY A 48 16.82 0.43 21.01
CA GLY A 48 15.79 1.38 20.56
C GLY A 48 15.92 2.80 21.15
N GLY A 49 16.64 2.97 22.25
CA GLY A 49 16.85 4.29 22.89
C GLY A 49 17.88 5.19 22.20
N ILE A 50 18.73 4.62 21.33
CA ILE A 50 19.67 5.35 20.45
C ILE A 50 19.36 4.97 19.00
N SER A 51 18.09 4.98 18.64
CA SER A 51 17.67 4.76 17.26
C SER A 51 17.83 6.09 16.50
N VAL A 52 18.86 6.18 15.65
CA VAL A 52 18.62 6.78 14.33
C VAL A 52 17.49 5.92 13.78
N VAL A 53 16.27 6.43 13.82
CA VAL A 53 15.05 5.68 13.47
C VAL A 53 15.21 5.17 12.05
N ASP A 54 15.76 3.97 11.93
CA ASP A 54 15.59 3.16 10.76
C ASP A 54 14.10 2.83 10.72
N LEU A 55 13.44 3.18 9.64
CA LEU A 55 11.98 2.98 9.52
C LEU A 55 11.63 1.49 9.65
N ASP A 56 12.60 0.60 9.41
CA ASP A 56 12.52 -0.84 9.64
C ASP A 56 12.33 -1.19 11.14
N ASP A 57 12.87 -0.39 12.05
CA ASP A 57 12.79 -0.63 13.51
C ASP A 57 11.43 -0.23 14.08
N LEU A 58 10.76 0.78 13.48
CA LEU A 58 9.38 1.14 13.81
C LEU A 58 8.41 0.00 13.46
N ALA A 59 8.63 -0.64 12.31
CA ALA A 59 7.86 -1.80 11.88
C ALA A 59 8.11 -3.03 12.78
N ASN A 60 9.36 -3.23 13.24
CA ASN A 60 9.73 -4.43 14.00
C ASN A 60 9.39 -4.38 15.50
N THR A 61 9.33 -3.18 16.11
CA THR A 61 9.19 -3.05 17.58
C THR A 61 7.80 -2.59 18.06
N THR A 62 6.98 -1.97 17.19
CA THR A 62 5.65 -1.47 17.58
C THR A 62 4.48 -2.09 16.82
N LEU A 63 4.73 -2.69 15.66
CA LEU A 63 3.70 -3.28 14.81
C LEU A 63 3.88 -4.81 14.78
N SER A 64 3.11 -5.52 15.59
CA SER A 64 3.10 -6.98 15.56
C SER A 64 2.55 -7.49 14.23
N ASP A 65 3.18 -8.52 13.65
CA ASP A 65 2.71 -9.19 12.43
C ASP A 65 1.23 -9.62 12.57
N PRO A 66 0.32 -9.09 11.73
CA PRO A 66 -1.10 -9.44 11.77
C PRO A 66 -1.42 -10.83 11.19
N ASN A 67 -0.43 -11.56 10.66
CA ASN A 67 -0.56 -12.90 10.04
C ASN A 67 -1.42 -12.93 8.76
N VAL A 68 -1.66 -11.76 8.15
CA VAL A 68 -2.42 -11.54 6.91
C VAL A 68 -2.01 -10.20 6.31
N ASP A 69 -2.22 -9.99 5.01
CA ASP A 69 -1.92 -8.71 4.37
C ASP A 69 -2.80 -7.58 4.93
N ARG A 70 -2.15 -6.48 5.35
CA ARG A 70 -2.76 -5.32 6.01
C ARG A 70 -2.02 -4.03 5.64
N ILE A 71 -2.68 -2.89 5.82
CA ILE A 71 -2.09 -1.57 5.66
C ILE A 71 -1.94 -0.93 7.03
N VAL A 72 -0.73 -0.47 7.39
CA VAL A 72 -0.52 0.36 8.58
C VAL A 72 -1.07 1.75 8.30
N PHE A 73 -1.94 2.26 9.18
CA PHE A 73 -2.57 3.56 9.01
C PHE A 73 -2.71 4.31 10.33
N TRP A 74 -2.63 5.64 10.31
CA TRP A 74 -2.94 6.47 11.47
C TRP A 74 -4.46 6.54 11.65
N ASP A 75 -4.99 5.88 12.67
CA ASP A 75 -6.40 6.00 13.03
C ASP A 75 -6.57 7.14 14.03
N ASP A 76 -7.07 8.28 13.53
CA ASP A 76 -7.33 9.49 14.34
C ASP A 76 -8.36 9.23 15.45
N GLY A 77 -9.34 8.36 15.21
CA GLY A 77 -10.36 8.00 16.21
C GLY A 77 -9.79 7.14 17.34
N ALA A 78 -8.77 6.31 17.03
CA ALA A 78 -8.05 5.51 18.02
C ALA A 78 -6.83 6.23 18.61
N GLY A 79 -6.35 7.30 17.98
CA GLY A 79 -5.16 8.06 18.39
C GLY A 79 -3.85 7.29 18.27
N VAL A 80 -3.81 6.26 17.41
CA VAL A 80 -2.65 5.35 17.28
C VAL A 80 -2.57 4.77 15.86
N TYR A 81 -1.38 4.33 15.46
CA TYR A 81 -1.22 3.50 14.26
C TYR A 81 -1.89 2.13 14.46
N THR A 82 -2.63 1.68 13.45
CA THR A 82 -3.33 0.40 13.48
C THR A 82 -3.28 -0.30 12.12
N TRP A 83 -3.61 -1.58 12.11
CA TRP A 83 -3.73 -2.38 10.89
C TRP A 83 -5.14 -2.24 10.30
N LEU A 84 -5.24 -1.64 9.12
CA LEU A 84 -6.49 -1.62 8.36
C LEU A 84 -6.70 -2.94 7.63
N THR A 85 -7.93 -3.45 7.76
CA THR A 85 -8.43 -4.57 6.96
C THR A 85 -9.09 -4.02 5.69
N ALA A 86 -8.67 -4.51 4.52
CA ALA A 86 -9.36 -4.19 3.28
C ALA A 86 -10.78 -4.79 3.31
N ASN A 87 -11.78 -3.92 3.16
CA ASN A 87 -13.19 -4.30 3.09
C ASN A 87 -13.68 -4.37 1.64
N THR A 88 -14.99 -4.61 1.45
CA THR A 88 -15.64 -4.62 0.14
C THR A 88 -15.22 -3.44 -0.73
N GLY A 89 -14.76 -3.74 -1.95
CA GLY A 89 -14.29 -2.75 -2.91
C GLY A 89 -12.76 -2.64 -2.98
N LEU A 90 -12.04 -3.12 -1.97
CA LEU A 90 -10.58 -3.19 -1.97
C LEU A 90 -10.09 -4.63 -1.76
N ALA A 91 -8.95 -4.97 -2.34
CA ALA A 91 -8.23 -6.22 -2.09
C ALA A 91 -6.72 -5.94 -2.07
N ILE A 92 -6.01 -6.58 -1.15
CA ILE A 92 -4.55 -6.56 -1.12
C ILE A 92 -4.07 -7.87 -1.76
N SER A 93 -3.15 -7.77 -2.71
CA SER A 93 -2.55 -8.93 -3.36
C SER A 93 -1.07 -8.63 -3.61
N GLY A 94 -0.19 -9.40 -2.95
CA GLY A 94 1.23 -9.09 -2.95
C GLY A 94 1.48 -7.72 -2.32
N THR A 95 2.04 -6.80 -3.10
CA THR A 95 2.31 -5.41 -2.67
C THR A 95 1.34 -4.39 -3.26
N ASP A 96 0.29 -4.85 -3.93
CA ASP A 96 -0.66 -3.99 -4.64
C ASP A 96 -1.98 -3.85 -3.89
N LEU A 97 -2.52 -2.63 -3.87
CA LEU A 97 -3.89 -2.34 -3.44
C LEU A 97 -4.79 -2.25 -4.68
N ASN A 98 -5.67 -3.23 -4.82
CA ASN A 98 -6.55 -3.42 -5.97
C ASN A 98 -8.00 -3.06 -5.63
N LEU A 99 -8.78 -2.69 -6.64
CA LEU A 99 -10.24 -2.68 -6.54
C LEU A 99 -10.75 -4.13 -6.61
N SER A 100 -11.81 -4.48 -5.87
CA SER A 100 -12.24 -5.90 -5.73
C SER A 100 -13.72 -6.18 -5.98
N HIS A 101 -14.55 -5.16 -6.24
CA HIS A 101 -16.00 -5.35 -6.19
C HIS A 101 -16.84 -4.58 -7.21
N LEU A 102 -16.26 -3.67 -8.00
CA LEU A 102 -17.06 -2.85 -8.92
C LEU A 102 -16.98 -3.30 -10.37
N GLY A 103 -16.19 -4.32 -10.73
CA GLY A 103 -15.91 -4.61 -12.14
C GLY A 103 -15.18 -3.48 -12.89
N LEU A 104 -14.89 -2.36 -12.20
CA LEU A 104 -14.00 -1.26 -12.61
C LEU A 104 -12.52 -1.62 -12.42
N GLU A 105 -12.26 -2.86 -11.98
CA GLU A 105 -10.96 -3.42 -11.62
C GLU A 105 -9.92 -3.27 -12.74
N SER A 106 -10.41 -3.26 -13.99
CA SER A 106 -9.62 -2.89 -15.15
C SER A 106 -10.07 -1.53 -15.68
N LEU A 107 -9.37 -0.47 -15.28
CA LEU A 107 -9.37 0.81 -16.01
C LEU A 107 -8.52 0.74 -17.29
N ALA A 108 -7.86 -0.40 -17.54
CA ALA A 108 -7.15 -0.60 -18.78
C ALA A 108 -8.14 -0.69 -19.96
N ALA A 109 -7.71 -0.19 -21.11
CA ALA A 109 -8.53 -0.12 -22.31
C ALA A 109 -9.06 -1.54 -22.68
N PRO A 110 -10.40 -1.75 -22.71
CA PRO A 110 -11.00 -3.05 -23.02
C PRO A 110 -10.78 -3.56 -24.44
N GLY A 111 -10.28 -2.70 -25.34
CA GLY A 111 -10.36 -2.88 -26.79
C GLY A 111 -11.64 -2.36 -27.42
N ALA A 112 -12.66 -1.97 -26.64
CA ALA A 112 -13.90 -1.33 -27.12
C ALA A 112 -14.52 -0.43 -26.04
N ASP A 113 -15.37 0.51 -26.45
CA ASP A 113 -16.12 1.37 -25.54
C ASP A 113 -17.20 0.56 -24.79
N ARG A 114 -17.34 0.81 -23.48
CA ARG A 114 -18.28 0.12 -22.59
C ARG A 114 -19.07 1.14 -21.77
N ILE A 115 -20.27 0.75 -21.32
CA ILE A 115 -21.11 1.57 -20.43
C ILE A 115 -21.34 0.84 -19.11
N PHE A 116 -21.18 1.57 -18.00
CA PHE A 116 -21.34 1.05 -16.65
C PHE A 116 -22.77 1.30 -16.16
N PHE A 117 -23.46 0.24 -15.71
CA PHE A 117 -24.82 0.32 -15.18
C PHE A 117 -24.97 -0.49 -13.89
N TRP A 118 -25.95 -0.11 -13.08
CA TRP A 118 -26.49 -0.97 -12.04
C TRP A 118 -27.42 -2.01 -12.68
N ASP A 119 -27.06 -3.29 -12.65
CA ASP A 119 -27.90 -4.39 -13.10
C ASP A 119 -28.73 -4.92 -11.92
N HIS A 120 -30.02 -4.59 -11.91
CA HIS A 120 -30.92 -5.03 -10.85
C HIS A 120 -31.20 -6.54 -10.88
N GLY A 121 -31.20 -7.18 -12.06
CA GLY A 121 -31.45 -8.62 -12.18
C GLY A 121 -30.36 -9.46 -11.53
N GLU A 122 -29.15 -8.92 -11.50
CA GLU A 122 -27.96 -9.56 -10.94
C GLU A 122 -27.49 -8.92 -9.63
N LEU A 123 -28.22 -7.90 -9.14
CA LEU A 123 -27.96 -7.15 -7.91
C LEU A 123 -26.51 -6.61 -7.80
N ALA A 124 -25.92 -6.23 -8.94
CA ALA A 124 -24.54 -5.78 -9.02
C ALA A 124 -24.35 -4.73 -10.11
N SER A 125 -23.36 -3.86 -9.95
CA SER A 125 -22.92 -3.01 -11.05
C SER A 125 -22.10 -3.81 -12.05
N LYS A 126 -22.38 -3.64 -13.34
CA LYS A 126 -21.69 -4.36 -14.43
C LYS A 126 -21.39 -3.44 -15.61
N TRP A 127 -20.35 -3.79 -16.36
CA TRP A 127 -20.14 -3.25 -17.69
C TRP A 127 -21.02 -4.01 -18.68
N LEU A 128 -21.85 -3.29 -19.44
CA LEU A 128 -22.58 -3.86 -20.56
C LEU A 128 -21.82 -3.59 -21.85
N ALA A 129 -21.69 -4.62 -22.68
CA ALA A 129 -21.28 -4.47 -24.08
C ALA A 129 -22.53 -4.22 -24.93
N PRO A 130 -22.49 -3.33 -25.93
CA PRO A 130 -23.58 -3.21 -26.88
C PRO A 130 -23.79 -4.54 -27.62
N ASP A 131 -25.02 -5.02 -27.68
CA ASP A 131 -25.39 -6.30 -28.31
C ASP A 131 -25.82 -6.14 -29.79
N GLY A 132 -25.72 -4.92 -30.34
CA GLY A 132 -26.16 -4.62 -31.69
C GLY A 132 -26.19 -3.12 -32.00
N THR A 133 -27.03 -2.74 -32.96
CA THR A 133 -27.11 -1.38 -33.56
C THR A 133 -28.00 -0.39 -32.80
N THR A 134 -28.58 -0.76 -31.66
CA THR A 134 -29.55 0.08 -30.93
C THR A 134 -28.89 1.13 -30.03
N ILE A 135 -27.68 0.87 -29.56
CA ILE A 135 -26.88 1.80 -28.75
C ILE A 135 -25.44 1.81 -29.29
N GLU A 136 -25.05 2.91 -29.93
CA GLU A 136 -23.67 3.15 -30.37
C GLU A 136 -23.00 4.15 -29.42
N ILE A 137 -21.82 3.79 -28.92
CA ILE A 137 -20.94 4.71 -28.19
C ILE A 137 -19.85 5.11 -29.18
N SER A 138 -19.82 6.40 -29.52
CA SER A 138 -18.84 6.95 -30.45
C SER A 138 -18.12 8.12 -29.80
N GLY A 139 -16.82 7.95 -29.56
CA GLY A 139 -16.01 8.90 -28.81
C GLY A 139 -16.49 9.02 -27.36
N THR A 140 -16.89 10.21 -26.93
CA THR A 140 -17.46 10.47 -25.59
C THR A 140 -18.98 10.64 -25.61
N THR A 141 -19.63 10.29 -26.71
CA THR A 141 -21.08 10.48 -26.90
C THR A 141 -21.82 9.15 -26.94
N LEU A 142 -22.91 9.07 -26.19
CA LEU A 142 -23.88 7.98 -26.28
C LEU A 142 -24.94 8.37 -27.31
N GLN A 143 -25.02 7.62 -28.41
CA GLN A 143 -26.03 7.84 -29.45
C GLN A 143 -27.08 6.74 -29.38
N VAL A 144 -28.34 7.16 -29.34
CA VAL A 144 -29.46 6.26 -29.64
C VAL A 144 -29.65 6.32 -31.16
N LEU A 145 -29.32 5.22 -31.85
CA LEU A 145 -29.65 5.11 -33.27
C LEU A 145 -31.19 5.12 -33.36
N ALA A 146 -31.74 6.18 -33.95
CA ALA A 146 -33.17 6.47 -34.02
C ALA A 146 -34.03 5.47 -34.83
N GLY A 147 -33.57 4.23 -35.01
CA GLY A 147 -34.29 3.14 -35.68
C GLY A 147 -35.04 2.17 -34.75
N GLY A 148 -34.99 2.38 -33.44
CA GLY A 148 -35.44 1.38 -32.45
C GLY A 148 -36.58 1.78 -31.50
N LEU A 149 -37.16 2.97 -31.64
CA LEU A 149 -38.46 3.27 -31.01
C LEU A 149 -39.55 3.10 -32.06
N ASP A 150 -40.00 1.85 -32.25
CA ASP A 150 -41.38 1.65 -32.68
C ASP A 150 -42.25 2.21 -31.55
N HIS A 151 -42.64 3.48 -31.63
CA HIS A 151 -43.69 4.01 -30.79
C HIS A 151 -45.06 3.60 -31.34
N GLY A 152 -45.21 2.32 -31.72
CA GLY A 152 -46.44 1.58 -32.05
C GLY A 152 -47.61 2.46 -32.45
N GLY A 153 -47.39 3.31 -33.45
CA GLY A 153 -48.18 4.49 -33.68
C GLY A 153 -48.14 4.85 -35.15
N LEU A 154 -48.53 3.86 -35.96
CA LEU A 154 -49.15 3.98 -37.27
C LEU A 154 -49.34 5.44 -37.72
N ALA A 155 -48.33 5.99 -38.39
CA ALA A 155 -48.55 7.07 -39.35
C ALA A 155 -49.33 6.47 -40.54
N GLY A 156 -50.62 6.29 -40.32
CA GLY A 156 -51.53 5.48 -41.12
C GLY A 156 -52.91 5.24 -40.48
N LEU A 157 -53.15 5.71 -39.24
CA LEU A 157 -54.47 5.77 -38.64
C LEU A 157 -54.70 7.17 -38.02
N THR A 158 -55.66 8.03 -38.33
CA THR A 158 -56.67 8.28 -39.40
C THR A 158 -57.00 9.79 -39.27
N ASP A 159 -57.57 10.49 -40.25
CA ASP A 159 -59.02 10.82 -40.27
C ASP A 159 -59.34 11.65 -41.54
N ASP A 160 -59.60 10.99 -42.68
CA ASP A 160 -60.56 11.31 -43.76
C ASP A 160 -60.41 10.31 -44.93
#